data_AF-A0A1U7LX77-F1
#
_entry.id   AF-A0A1U7LX77-F1
#
_cell.length_a   1.000
_cell.length_b   1.000
_cell.length_c   1.000
_cell.angle_alpha   90.00
_cell.angle_beta   90.00
_cell.angle_gamma   90.00
#
_symmetry.space_group_name_H-M   'P 1'
#
loop_
_entity.id
_entity.type
_entity.pdbx_description
1 polymer ?
#
loop_
_entity_poly.entity_id
_entity_poly.type
_entity_poly.pdbx_seq_one_letter_code
_entity_poly.pdbx_strand_id
1 'polypeptide(L)'
;MIAIGLEGSANKIGVGIIRHPYPNGRAEILANIRHTYITPPGQGFLPRDTAQHHREWANKLVKTALQESGITPNDIDCICFTQGPGMGAPLQSVALVARTLSLLWRKPLVGVNHCVGHIEMGREITGAENPIVLYVSGGNTQVIAYSKQRCVAVLEQLTRDTEYLEKHSILLLGTA
;
A
#
# COMPACT_ATOMS: atom_id res chain seq x y z
N MET A 1 15.65 5.61 9.97
CA MET A 1 14.27 6.08 10.17
C MET A 1 13.32 4.88 10.20
N ILE A 2 12.26 4.94 10.99
CA ILE A 2 11.21 3.92 11.07
C ILE A 2 9.87 4.53 10.64
N ALA A 3 9.21 3.90 9.68
CA ALA A 3 7.91 4.34 9.18
C ALA A 3 6.86 3.24 9.36
N ILE A 4 5.64 3.64 9.71
CA ILE A 4 4.45 2.77 9.65
C ILE A 4 3.61 3.18 8.45
N GLY A 5 3.23 2.21 7.61
CA GLY A 5 2.41 2.41 6.42
C GLY A 5 1.05 1.73 6.54
N LEU A 6 -0.02 2.42 6.16
CA LEU A 6 -1.37 1.88 6.09
C LEU A 6 -1.87 1.82 4.64
N GLU A 7 -2.18 0.61 4.18
CA GLU A 7 -2.69 0.31 2.84
C GLU A 7 -4.18 -0.09 2.92
N GLY A 8 -5.00 0.44 2.00
CA GLY A 8 -6.43 0.10 1.92
C GLY A 8 -7.10 0.70 0.70
N SER A 9 -6.42 0.64 -0.45
CA SER A 9 -6.94 1.10 -1.74
C SER A 9 -8.04 0.20 -2.31
N ALA A 10 -8.10 -1.07 -1.92
CA ALA A 10 -8.98 -2.08 -2.49
C ALA A 10 -9.64 -2.97 -1.42
N ASN A 11 -9.82 -4.27 -1.70
CA ASN A 11 -10.42 -5.24 -0.78
C ASN A 11 -9.52 -5.67 0.37
N LYS A 12 -8.23 -5.35 0.32
CA LYS A 12 -7.24 -5.67 1.36
C LYS A 12 -6.94 -4.43 2.18
N ILE A 13 -6.85 -4.62 3.50
CA ILE A 13 -6.27 -3.64 4.42
C ILE A 13 -4.94 -4.20 4.94
N GLY A 14 -3.91 -3.37 4.95
CA GLY A 14 -2.56 -3.74 5.37
C GLY A 14 -1.92 -2.70 6.28
N VAL A 15 -1.08 -3.17 7.20
CA VAL A 15 -0.20 -2.34 8.02
C VAL A 15 1.21 -2.89 7.95
N GLY A 16 2.13 -2.08 7.44
CA GLY A 16 3.55 -2.39 7.36
C GLY A 16 4.39 -1.48 8.25
N ILE A 17 5.48 -2.00 8.79
CA ILE A 17 6.48 -1.20 9.50
C ILE A 17 7.83 -1.50 8.87
N ILE A 18 8.54 -0.45 8.46
CA ILE A 18 9.86 -0.56 7.84
C ILE A 18 10.88 0.29 8.59
N ARG A 19 12.12 -0.21 8.66
CA ARG A 19 13.28 0.55 9.09
C ARG A 19 14.17 0.80 7.89
N HIS A 20 14.37 2.06 7.53
CA HIS A 20 15.31 2.46 6.49
C HIS A 20 16.57 3.04 7.13
N PRO A 21 17.76 2.45 6.90
CA PRO A 21 19.02 3.08 7.22
C PRO A 21 19.26 4.21 6.21
N TYR A 22 19.03 5.46 6.61
CA TYR A 22 19.26 6.65 5.76
C TYR A 22 20.66 7.21 6.06
N PRO A 23 21.44 7.70 5.07
CA PRO A 23 21.11 7.77 3.64
C PRO A 23 21.41 6.48 2.85
N ASN A 24 22.08 5.49 3.44
CA ASN A 24 22.57 4.31 2.75
C ASN A 24 22.13 3.00 3.42
N GLY A 25 21.84 1.99 2.60
CA GLY A 25 21.50 0.64 3.03
C GLY A 25 20.09 0.25 2.60
N ARG A 26 19.75 -1.02 2.76
CA ARG A 26 18.44 -1.56 2.37
C ARG A 26 17.42 -1.40 3.47
N ALA A 27 16.16 -1.20 3.08
CA ALA A 27 15.04 -1.20 3.99
C ALA A 27 14.86 -2.59 4.63
N GLU A 28 14.66 -2.61 5.94
CA GLU A 28 14.31 -3.79 6.71
C GLU A 28 12.80 -3.76 7.00
N ILE A 29 12.11 -4.87 6.73
CA ILE A 29 10.68 -5.02 7.04
C ILE A 29 10.56 -5.56 8.47
N LEU A 30 10.01 -4.76 9.38
CA LEU A 30 9.80 -5.15 10.77
C LEU A 30 8.43 -5.80 11.02
N ALA A 31 7.42 -5.43 10.22
CA ALA A 31 6.10 -6.07 10.23
C ALA A 31 5.41 -5.85 8.89
N ASN A 32 4.59 -6.81 8.45
CA ASN A 32 3.77 -6.68 7.23
C ASN A 32 2.48 -7.50 7.33
N ILE A 33 1.51 -6.99 8.07
CA ILE A 33 0.25 -7.68 8.34
C ILE A 33 -0.83 -7.21 7.39
N ARG A 34 -1.64 -8.13 6.88
CA ARG A 34 -2.79 -7.82 6.03
C ARG A 34 -4.00 -8.65 6.39
N HIS A 35 -5.17 -8.07 6.17
CA HIS A 35 -6.45 -8.77 6.21
C HIS A 35 -7.21 -8.51 4.90
N THR A 36 -7.87 -9.55 4.39
CA THR A 36 -8.58 -9.49 3.10
C THR A 36 -10.07 -9.57 3.33
N TYR A 37 -10.82 -8.65 2.74
CA TYR A 37 -12.27 -8.76 2.64
C TYR A 37 -12.61 -9.75 1.52
N ILE A 38 -13.43 -10.75 1.85
CA ILE A 38 -13.90 -11.77 0.92
C ILE A 38 -15.41 -11.56 0.75
N THR A 39 -15.86 -11.34 -0.47
CA THR A 39 -17.27 -11.15 -0.79
C THR A 39 -18.01 -12.48 -0.80
N PRO A 40 -19.34 -12.48 -0.58
CA PRO A 40 -20.17 -13.64 -0.88
C PRO A 40 -20.03 -14.05 -2.36
N PRO A 41 -20.16 -15.35 -2.68
CA PRO A 41 -20.09 -15.83 -4.06
C PRO A 41 -21.04 -15.07 -4.99
N GLY A 42 -20.54 -14.64 -6.16
CA GLY A 42 -21.32 -13.92 -7.16
C GLY A 42 -21.52 -12.43 -6.88
N GLN A 43 -20.86 -11.85 -5.86
CA GLN A 43 -20.88 -10.41 -5.58
C GLN A 43 -19.50 -9.79 -5.78
N GLY A 44 -19.46 -8.62 -6.42
CA GLY A 44 -18.27 -7.77 -6.49
C GLY A 44 -18.01 -7.01 -5.18
N PHE A 45 -16.90 -6.30 -5.12
CA PHE A 45 -16.53 -5.51 -3.94
C PHE A 45 -17.38 -4.25 -3.83
N LEU A 46 -18.36 -4.27 -2.93
CA LEU A 46 -19.13 -3.08 -2.60
C LEU A 46 -18.27 -2.12 -1.77
N PRO A 47 -18.12 -0.85 -2.18
CA PRO A 47 -17.26 0.11 -1.47
C PRO A 47 -17.66 0.30 0.00
N ARG A 48 -18.96 0.26 0.30
CA ARG A 48 -19.51 0.39 1.65
C ARG A 48 -19.04 -0.74 2.57
N ASP A 49 -19.15 -1.98 2.09
CA ASP A 49 -18.87 -3.16 2.91
C ASP A 49 -17.36 -3.35 3.08
N THR A 50 -16.59 -3.04 2.03
CA THR A 50 -15.12 -2.98 2.11
C THR A 50 -14.66 -1.91 3.10
N ALA A 51 -15.29 -0.73 3.10
CA ALA A 51 -14.98 0.32 4.06
C ALA A 51 -15.34 -0.07 5.50
N GLN A 52 -16.46 -0.79 5.69
CA GLN A 52 -16.82 -1.34 7.00
C GLN A 52 -15.76 -2.32 7.48
N HIS A 53 -15.35 -3.26 6.64
CA HIS A 53 -14.26 -4.19 6.94
C HIS A 53 -12.98 -3.48 7.38
N HIS A 54 -12.57 -2.43 6.66
CA HIS A 54 -11.37 -1.66 6.99
C HIS A 54 -11.49 -1.02 8.38
N ARG A 55 -12.65 -0.46 8.75
CA ARG A 55 -12.88 0.11 10.09
C ARG A 55 -12.81 -0.93 11.20
N GLU A 56 -13.30 -2.14 10.95
CA GLU A 56 -13.28 -3.24 11.92
C GLU A 56 -11.87 -3.80 12.18
N TRP A 57 -11.01 -3.77 11.15
CA TRP A 57 -9.68 -4.39 11.20
C TRP A 57 -8.52 -3.43 11.44
N ALA A 58 -8.63 -2.15 11.06
CA ALA A 58 -7.50 -1.21 11.10
C ALA A 58 -6.81 -1.15 12.46
N ASN A 59 -7.57 -0.96 13.56
CA ASN A 59 -6.99 -0.88 14.91
C ASN A 59 -6.33 -2.20 15.34
N LYS A 60 -6.92 -3.35 14.97
CA LYS A 60 -6.34 -4.67 15.27
C LYS A 60 -5.00 -4.82 14.56
N LEU A 61 -4.95 -4.50 13.27
CA LEU A 61 -3.73 -4.61 12.46
C LEU A 61 -2.63 -3.68 12.94
N VAL A 62 -2.93 -2.44 13.33
CA VAL A 62 -1.93 -1.51 13.90
C VAL A 62 -1.33 -2.08 15.18
N LYS A 63 -2.16 -2.61 16.07
CA LYS A 63 -1.68 -3.25 17.31
C LYS A 63 -0.82 -4.47 17.01
N THR A 64 -1.27 -5.34 16.10
CA THR A 64 -0.51 -6.53 15.70
C THR A 64 0.83 -6.16 15.07
N ALA A 65 0.86 -5.14 14.21
CA ALA A 65 2.10 -4.68 13.58
C ALA A 65 3.12 -4.15 14.61
N LEU A 66 2.67 -3.35 15.59
CA LEU A 66 3.52 -2.89 16.69
C LEU A 66 4.04 -4.06 17.54
N GLN A 67 3.19 -5.06 17.80
CA GLN A 67 3.58 -6.26 18.53
C GLN A 67 4.62 -7.10 17.77
N GLU A 68 4.41 -7.36 16.48
CA GLU A 68 5.32 -8.17 15.65
C GLU A 68 6.68 -7.50 15.45
N SER A 69 6.67 -6.17 15.25
CA SER A 69 7.91 -5.40 15.10
C SER A 69 8.68 -5.18 16.40
N GLY A 70 8.05 -5.39 17.56
CA GLY A 70 8.65 -5.17 18.87
C GLY A 70 8.95 -3.70 19.19
N ILE A 71 8.43 -2.75 18.40
CA ILE A 71 8.64 -1.31 18.61
C ILE A 71 7.43 -0.67 19.30
N THR A 72 7.64 0.55 19.79
CA THR A 72 6.60 1.39 20.35
C THR A 72 6.27 2.56 19.41
N PRO A 73 5.12 3.22 19.58
CA PRO A 73 4.81 4.44 18.83
C PRO A 73 5.86 5.57 18.93
N ASN A 74 6.68 5.56 20.00
CA ASN A 74 7.73 6.56 20.17
C ASN A 74 8.87 6.39 19.16
N ASP A 75 9.15 5.13 18.76
CA ASP A 75 10.21 4.76 17.82
C ASP A 75 9.86 5.11 16.37
N ILE A 76 8.58 5.36 16.07
CA ILE A 76 8.09 5.70 14.73
C ILE A 76 8.46 7.14 14.40
N ASP A 77 9.09 7.37 13.25
CA ASP A 77 9.45 8.71 12.79
C ASP A 77 8.35 9.35 11.95
N CYS A 78 7.61 8.57 11.16
CA CYS A 78 6.51 9.07 10.34
C CYS A 78 5.43 8.00 10.10
N ILE A 79 4.24 8.48 9.75
CA ILE A 79 3.08 7.67 9.39
C ILE A 79 2.78 7.90 7.92
N CYS A 80 2.76 6.82 7.15
CA CYS A 80 2.43 6.81 5.74
C CYS A 80 1.05 6.20 5.55
N PHE A 81 0.29 6.68 4.57
CA PHE A 81 -0.96 6.06 4.19
C PHE A 81 -1.22 6.21 2.70
N THR A 82 -1.97 5.27 2.15
CA THR A 82 -2.33 5.31 0.74
C THR A 82 -3.37 6.37 0.50
N GLN A 83 -2.99 7.40 -0.26
CA GLN A 83 -3.84 8.51 -0.64
C GLN A 83 -4.67 8.19 -1.89
N GLY A 84 -4.20 7.24 -2.70
CA GLY A 84 -4.87 6.73 -3.89
C GLY A 84 -3.90 6.40 -5.03
N PRO A 85 -4.39 5.96 -6.20
CA PRO A 85 -5.79 5.69 -6.51
C PRO A 85 -6.37 4.47 -5.76
N GLY A 86 -7.69 4.31 -5.76
CA GLY A 86 -8.39 3.20 -5.10
C GLY A 86 -9.88 3.48 -4.86
N MET A 87 -10.57 2.56 -4.20
CA MET A 87 -11.97 2.72 -3.80
C MET A 87 -12.12 3.84 -2.76
N GLY A 88 -12.95 4.83 -3.06
CA GLY A 88 -13.06 6.04 -2.24
C GLY A 88 -13.44 5.80 -0.78
N ALA A 89 -14.44 4.97 -0.50
CA ALA A 89 -14.90 4.71 0.87
C ALA A 89 -13.84 3.95 1.73
N PRO A 90 -13.20 2.87 1.24
CA PRO A 90 -12.06 2.25 1.91
C PRO A 90 -10.88 3.19 2.15
N LEU A 91 -10.49 4.01 1.15
CA LEU A 91 -9.43 5.00 1.29
C LEU A 91 -9.72 6.02 2.40
N GLN A 92 -10.97 6.49 2.49
CA GLN A 92 -11.40 7.39 3.56
C GLN A 92 -11.25 6.75 4.95
N SER A 93 -11.61 5.46 5.09
CA SER A 93 -11.41 4.73 6.35
C SER A 93 -9.94 4.69 6.75
N VAL A 94 -9.03 4.39 5.83
CA VAL A 94 -7.59 4.35 6.11
C VAL A 94 -7.02 5.74 6.43
N ALA A 95 -7.39 6.76 5.64
CA ALA A 95 -6.94 8.13 5.85
C ALA A 95 -7.37 8.66 7.23
N LEU A 96 -8.58 8.33 7.69
CA LEU A 96 -9.06 8.71 9.01
C LEU A 96 -8.21 8.07 10.12
N VAL A 97 -7.90 6.77 9.99
CA VAL A 97 -7.05 6.07 10.96
C VAL A 97 -5.65 6.68 10.98
N ALA A 98 -5.03 6.87 9.83
CA ALA A 98 -3.68 7.42 9.73
C ALA A 98 -3.58 8.84 10.31
N ARG A 99 -4.57 9.71 10.04
CA ARG A 99 -4.67 11.05 10.64
C ARG A 99 -4.84 10.98 12.16
N THR A 100 -5.69 10.08 12.64
CA THR A 100 -5.89 9.87 14.09
C THR A 100 -4.59 9.46 14.76
N LEU A 101 -3.85 8.51 14.19
CA LEU A 101 -2.56 8.07 14.71
C LEU A 101 -1.51 9.21 14.68
N SER A 102 -1.49 9.99 13.60
CA SER A 102 -0.57 11.13 13.46
C SER A 102 -0.79 12.17 14.56
N LEU A 103 -2.06 12.50 14.83
CA LEU A 103 -2.43 13.42 15.92
C LEU A 103 -2.11 12.82 17.30
N LEU A 104 -2.42 11.54 17.51
CA LEU A 104 -2.22 10.85 18.79
C LEU A 104 -0.73 10.71 19.14
N TRP A 105 0.08 10.30 18.17
CA TRP A 105 1.52 10.04 18.35
C TRP A 105 2.39 11.25 18.02
N ARG A 106 1.77 12.35 17.57
CA ARG A 106 2.44 13.60 17.14
C ARG A 106 3.54 13.34 16.11
N LYS A 107 3.25 12.47 15.13
CA LYS A 107 4.18 12.09 14.07
C LYS A 107 3.74 12.70 12.73
N PRO A 108 4.68 13.13 11.87
CA PRO A 108 4.39 13.56 10.51
C PRO A 108 3.54 12.53 9.75
N LEU A 109 2.59 13.03 8.95
CA LEU A 109 1.72 12.23 8.11
C LEU A 109 2.09 12.43 6.64
N VAL A 110 2.31 11.32 5.92
CA VAL A 110 2.74 11.32 4.51
C VAL A 110 1.70 10.56 3.67
N GLY A 111 1.13 11.26 2.69
CA GLY A 111 0.27 10.64 1.68
C GLY A 111 1.12 9.95 0.61
N VAL A 112 0.81 8.70 0.30
CA VAL A 112 1.55 7.88 -0.68
C VAL A 112 0.64 7.53 -1.84
N ASN A 113 1.15 7.66 -3.06
CA ASN A 113 0.47 7.15 -4.24
C ASN A 113 0.66 5.62 -4.32
N HIS A 114 -0.46 4.90 -4.41
CA HIS A 114 -0.51 3.43 -4.42
C HIS A 114 0.41 2.81 -5.48
N CYS A 115 0.31 3.29 -6.72
CA CYS A 115 1.08 2.77 -7.85
C CYS A 115 2.57 3.07 -7.69
N VAL A 116 2.92 4.27 -7.23
CA VAL A 116 4.33 4.62 -6.94
C VAL A 116 4.88 3.75 -5.81
N GLY A 117 4.08 3.47 -4.78
CA GLY A 117 4.48 2.56 -3.69
C GLY A 117 4.88 1.17 -4.19
N HIS A 118 4.11 0.60 -5.13
CA HIS A 118 4.47 -0.66 -5.77
C HIS A 118 5.79 -0.59 -6.55
N ILE A 119 6.01 0.49 -7.30
CA ILE A 119 7.23 0.69 -8.10
C ILE A 119 8.45 0.78 -7.18
N GLU A 120 8.40 1.65 -6.18
CA GLU A 120 9.54 1.88 -5.27
C GLU A 120 9.84 0.65 -4.41
N MET A 121 8.81 -0.07 -3.95
CA MET A 121 9.00 -1.37 -3.29
C MET A 121 9.69 -2.38 -4.22
N GLY A 122 9.27 -2.44 -5.49
CA GLY A 122 9.90 -3.31 -6.48
C GLY A 122 11.38 -2.95 -6.71
N ARG A 123 11.70 -1.66 -6.83
CA ARG A 123 13.08 -1.16 -6.98
C ARG A 123 13.93 -1.53 -5.77
N GLU A 124 13.41 -1.35 -4.55
CA GLU A 124 14.12 -1.68 -3.31
C GLU A 124 14.46 -3.18 -3.23
N ILE A 125 13.52 -4.05 -3.60
CA ILE A 125 13.72 -5.50 -3.53
C ILE A 125 14.66 -6.01 -4.64
N THR A 126 14.57 -5.43 -5.84
CA THR A 126 15.30 -5.92 -7.02
C THR A 126 16.63 -5.22 -7.28
N GLY A 127 16.83 -4.02 -6.72
CA GLY A 127 17.93 -3.13 -7.08
C GLY A 127 17.79 -2.46 -8.46
N ALA A 128 16.61 -2.50 -9.07
CA ALA A 128 16.37 -1.88 -10.37
C ALA A 128 16.42 -0.33 -10.28
N GLU A 129 17.32 0.29 -11.04
CA GLU A 129 17.47 1.75 -11.00
C GLU A 129 16.37 2.49 -11.75
N ASN A 130 16.02 2.02 -12.96
CA ASN A 130 15.05 2.68 -13.84
C ASN A 130 14.19 1.66 -14.62
N PRO A 131 13.32 0.90 -13.94
CA PRO A 131 12.56 -0.17 -14.59
C PRO A 131 11.39 0.36 -15.43
N ILE A 132 11.09 -0.33 -16.52
CA ILE A 132 9.76 -0.30 -17.13
C ILE A 132 8.90 -1.26 -16.33
N VAL A 133 7.75 -0.77 -15.85
CA VAL A 133 6.90 -1.48 -14.91
C VAL A 133 5.60 -1.86 -15.57
N LEU A 134 5.34 -3.16 -15.70
CA LEU A 134 3.99 -3.64 -15.95
C LEU A 134 3.30 -3.83 -14.59
N TYR A 135 2.28 -3.01 -14.35
CA TYR A 135 1.42 -3.10 -13.18
C TYR A 135 0.14 -3.83 -13.55
N VAL A 136 -0.02 -5.06 -13.04
CA VAL A 136 -1.25 -5.84 -13.21
C VAL A 136 -1.87 -6.06 -11.82
N SER A 137 -3.08 -5.55 -11.63
CA SER A 137 -3.92 -5.76 -10.45
C SER A 137 -5.35 -6.09 -10.86
N GLY A 138 -6.17 -6.55 -9.90
CA GLY A 138 -7.55 -6.95 -10.14
C GLY A 138 -8.38 -5.94 -10.95
N GLY A 139 -8.19 -4.63 -10.75
CA GLY A 139 -8.93 -3.59 -11.48
C GLY A 139 -8.09 -2.75 -12.45
N ASN A 140 -6.77 -2.93 -12.50
CA ASN A 140 -5.86 -2.07 -13.25
C ASN A 140 -4.81 -2.90 -13.99
N THR A 141 -4.78 -2.81 -15.31
CA THR A 141 -3.59 -3.19 -16.10
C THR A 141 -2.97 -1.92 -16.67
N GLN A 142 -1.79 -1.53 -16.20
CA GLN A 142 -1.10 -0.32 -16.62
C GLN A 142 0.36 -0.60 -16.97
N VAL A 143 0.84 -0.05 -18.08
CA VAL A 143 2.27 0.03 -18.38
C VAL A 143 2.76 1.39 -17.88
N ILE A 144 3.61 1.38 -16.86
CA ILE A 144 4.16 2.58 -16.24
C ILE A 144 5.66 2.62 -16.56
N ALA A 145 6.09 3.70 -17.21
CA ALA A 145 7.51 3.94 -17.47
C ALA A 145 7.96 5.15 -16.66
N TYR A 146 9.18 5.10 -16.14
CA TYR A 146 9.79 6.25 -15.52
C TYR A 146 10.37 7.17 -16.62
N SER A 147 9.97 8.44 -16.62
CA SER A 147 10.55 9.45 -17.51
C SER A 147 10.84 10.72 -16.73
N LYS A 148 12.09 11.19 -16.76
CA LYS A 148 12.55 12.43 -16.11
C LYS A 148 12.19 12.54 -14.62
N GLN A 149 12.50 11.51 -13.83
CA GLN A 149 12.20 11.45 -12.38
C GLN A 149 10.69 11.51 -12.02
N ARG A 150 9.81 11.19 -12.97
CA ARG A 150 8.37 11.09 -12.75
C ARG A 150 7.86 9.77 -13.30
N CYS A 151 6.98 9.10 -12.55
CA CYS A 151 6.20 7.99 -13.09
C CYS A 151 5.21 8.51 -14.12
N VAL A 152 5.31 8.04 -15.36
CA VAL A 152 4.35 8.32 -16.42
C VAL A 152 3.66 7.01 -16.80
N ALA A 153 2.34 6.94 -16.63
CA ALA A 153 1.56 5.85 -17.20
C ALA A 153 1.51 6.03 -18.72
N VAL A 154 1.97 5.03 -19.48
CA VAL A 154 2.09 5.08 -20.95
C VAL A 154 0.90 4.39 -21.63
N LEU A 155 0.29 3.40 -20.96
CA LEU A 155 -0.93 2.74 -21.42
C LEU A 155 -1.78 2.33 -20.22
N GLU A 156 -3.08 2.63 -20.26
CA GLU A 156 -4.08 2.15 -19.30
C GLU A 156 -5.08 1.24 -20.02
N GLN A 157 -5.13 -0.02 -19.63
CA GLN A 157 -6.08 -0.99 -20.16
C GLN A 157 -6.92 -1.54 -19.00
N LEU A 158 -8.20 -1.16 -18.95
CA LEU A 158 -9.18 -1.70 -18.01
C LEU A 158 -9.56 -3.12 -18.47
N THR A 159 -8.98 -4.14 -17.87
CA THR A 159 -9.46 -5.52 -18.01
C THR A 159 -10.79 -5.65 -17.26
N ARG A 160 -11.86 -6.05 -17.99
CA ARG A 160 -13.23 -6.18 -17.44
C ARG A 160 -13.43 -7.39 -16.52
N ASP A 161 -12.46 -8.32 -16.46
CA ASP A 161 -12.53 -9.53 -15.64
C ASP A 161 -11.55 -9.44 -14.46
N THR A 162 -12.06 -8.97 -13.32
CA THR A 162 -11.25 -8.59 -12.15
C THR A 162 -10.93 -9.75 -11.21
N GLU A 163 -11.60 -10.90 -11.37
CA GLU A 163 -11.65 -11.96 -10.35
C GLU A 163 -10.37 -12.81 -10.28
N TYR A 164 -9.65 -12.98 -11.40
CA TYR A 164 -8.46 -13.85 -11.45
C TYR A 164 -7.16 -13.18 -10.97
N LEU A 165 -7.05 -11.86 -11.14
CA LEU A 165 -5.82 -11.09 -10.87
C LEU A 165 -5.75 -10.51 -9.46
N GLU A 166 -6.85 -10.44 -8.71
CA GLU A 166 -6.82 -9.93 -7.32
C GLU A 166 -6.01 -10.78 -6.34
N LYS A 167 -5.78 -12.06 -6.66
CA LYS A 167 -4.91 -12.92 -5.87
C LYS A 167 -3.42 -12.57 -6.03
N HIS A 168 -3.02 -11.97 -7.16
CA HIS A 168 -1.63 -11.71 -7.49
C HIS A 168 -1.49 -10.35 -8.18
N SER A 169 -1.12 -9.31 -7.42
CA SER A 169 -0.54 -8.11 -8.05
C SER A 169 0.83 -8.52 -8.59
N ILE A 170 0.98 -8.58 -9.92
CA ILE A 170 2.25 -8.92 -10.56
C ILE A 170 2.89 -7.63 -11.03
N LEU A 171 4.06 -7.34 -10.48
CA LEU A 171 4.95 -6.29 -10.94
C LEU A 171 6.01 -6.97 -11.82
N LEU A 172 5.96 -6.78 -13.13
CA LEU A 172 7.09 -7.15 -13.98
C LEU A 172 7.98 -5.92 -14.16
N LEU A 173 9.21 -6.02 -13.69
CA LEU A 173 10.25 -5.02 -13.90
C LEU A 173 11.13 -5.50 -15.05
N GLY A 174 11.07 -4.78 -16.18
CA GLY A 174 12.00 -4.96 -17.29
C GLY A 174 13.08 -3.89 -17.24
N THR A 175 14.34 -4.30 -17.40
CA THR A 175 15.44 -3.38 -17.71
C THR A 175 15.54 -3.26 -19.23
N ALA A 176 15.61 -2.03 -19.74
CA ALA A 176 16.03 -1.77 -21.12
C ALA A 176 17.55 -1.95 -21.25
#